data_AF-A0A1J9Q069-F1
#
_entry.id   AF-A0A1J9Q069-F1
#
_cell.length_a   1.000
_cell.length_b   1.000
_cell.length_c   1.000
_cell.angle_alpha   90.00
_cell.angle_beta   90.00
_cell.angle_gamma   90.00
#
_symmetry.space_group_name_H-M   'P 1'
#
loop_
_entity.id
_entity.type
_entity.pdbx_description
1 polymer ?
#
loop_
_entity_poly.entity_id
_entity_poly.type
_entity_poly.pdbx_seq_one_letter_code
_entity_poly.pdbx_strand_id
1 'polypeptide(L)'
;IESFSNYLKPNEYQGEIDGVDVRWSNPAKNRLSQDAERLRVTEVDLKRVTEHFAHACAKRLKLNAVIIKSSFHDTTTNTKTNEVKTDWRHCTVTVNPGQNKAHLYITGMSIGDKAFDNANLTGESVLVKNTNIRDPNLSIGTLPPM
;
A
#
# COMPACT_ATOMS: atom_id res chain seq x y z
N ILE A 1 -11.27 -7.95 10.13
CA ILE A 1 -10.22 -6.90 10.37
C ILE A 1 -9.27 -7.23 11.55
N GLU A 2 -9.65 -8.06 12.53
CA GLU A 2 -8.79 -8.44 13.68
C GLU A 2 -7.45 -9.11 13.31
N SER A 3 -7.29 -9.57 12.06
CA SER A 3 -6.05 -10.16 11.54
C SER A 3 -4.92 -9.15 11.25
N PHE A 4 -5.20 -7.84 11.24
CA PHE A 4 -4.20 -6.82 10.93
C PHE A 4 -3.67 -6.17 12.22
N SER A 5 -2.50 -6.60 12.69
CA SER A 5 -1.90 -6.15 13.96
C SER A 5 -0.91 -4.98 13.83
N ASN A 6 -0.30 -4.81 12.66
CA ASN A 6 0.84 -3.90 12.45
C ASN A 6 0.37 -2.54 11.92
N TYR A 7 -0.23 -1.72 12.78
CA TYR A 7 -0.76 -0.40 12.42
C TYR A 7 -0.53 0.63 13.53
N LEU A 8 -0.48 1.91 13.15
CA LEU A 8 -0.36 3.04 14.07
C LEU A 8 -1.73 3.39 14.67
N LYS A 9 -1.77 4.17 15.76
CA LYS A 9 -3.05 4.69 16.27
C LYS A 9 -3.80 5.44 15.16
N PRO A 10 -5.15 5.52 15.23
CA PRO A 10 -5.95 6.11 14.15
C PRO A 10 -5.50 7.52 13.72
N ASN A 11 -5.11 8.37 14.67
CA ASN A 11 -4.70 9.76 14.41
C ASN A 11 -3.18 9.94 14.20
N GLU A 12 -2.40 8.87 14.27
CA GLU A 12 -0.96 8.88 14.05
C GLU A 12 -0.65 8.42 12.62
N TYR A 13 0.10 9.24 11.88
CA TYR A 13 0.48 8.96 10.49
C TYR A 13 2.00 8.77 10.32
N GLN A 14 2.72 8.71 11.43
CA GLN A 14 4.12 8.35 11.50
C GLN A 14 4.38 7.70 12.85
N GLY A 15 5.17 6.63 12.86
CA GLY A 15 5.63 5.99 14.08
C GLY A 15 6.38 4.70 13.76
N GLU A 16 6.96 4.12 14.80
CA GLU A 16 7.65 2.84 14.70
C GLU A 16 6.69 1.68 15.02
N ILE A 17 6.75 0.63 14.21
CA ILE A 17 6.06 -0.65 14.43
C ILE A 17 7.11 -1.75 14.25
N ASP A 18 7.35 -2.56 15.29
CA ASP A 18 8.31 -3.68 15.28
C ASP A 18 9.69 -3.36 14.64
N GLY A 19 10.22 -2.17 14.95
CA GLY A 19 11.51 -1.68 14.44
C GLY A 19 11.48 -1.13 13.02
N VAL A 20 10.29 -0.88 12.45
CA VAL A 20 10.09 -0.24 11.15
C VAL A 20 9.42 1.11 11.33
N ASP A 21 10.07 2.19 10.87
CA ASP A 21 9.46 3.52 10.76
C ASP A 21 8.42 3.51 9.62
N VAL A 22 7.14 3.54 9.98
CA VAL A 22 6.02 3.62 9.06
C VAL A 22 5.54 5.06 9.00
N ARG A 23 5.49 5.64 7.80
CA ARG A 23 5.07 7.03 7.60
C ARG A 23 4.15 7.21 6.39
N TRP A 24 3.08 7.96 6.54
CA TRP A 24 2.27 8.42 5.42
C TRP A 24 2.83 9.72 4.83
N SER A 25 2.90 9.79 3.51
CA SER A 25 3.14 11.05 2.81
C SER A 25 1.91 11.96 2.85
N ASN A 26 2.09 13.28 2.82
CA ASN A 26 0.97 14.23 2.84
C ASN A 26 -0.08 13.98 1.73
N PRO A 27 0.30 13.68 0.46
CA PRO A 27 -0.68 13.35 -0.56
C PRO A 27 -1.49 12.08 -0.25
N ALA A 28 -0.88 11.09 0.41
CA ALA A 28 -1.58 9.86 0.81
C ALA A 28 -2.61 10.16 1.91
N LYS A 29 -2.23 10.95 2.93
CA LYS A 29 -3.14 11.38 4.00
C LYS A 29 -4.36 12.10 3.44
N ASN A 30 -4.12 13.07 2.53
CA ASN A 30 -5.18 13.90 1.97
C ASN A 30 -6.19 13.12 1.10
N ARG A 31 -5.81 11.96 0.57
CA ARG A 31 -6.69 11.12 -0.28
C ARG A 31 -7.38 9.99 0.49
N LEU A 32 -6.91 9.69 1.70
CA LEU A 32 -7.34 8.51 2.45
C LEU A 32 -8.85 8.47 2.69
N SER A 33 -9.46 9.62 3.04
CA SER A 33 -10.91 9.73 3.22
C SER A 33 -11.69 9.47 1.93
N GLN A 34 -11.23 10.01 0.80
CA GLN A 34 -11.84 9.80 -0.51
C GLN A 34 -11.72 8.34 -0.97
N ASP A 35 -10.56 7.71 -0.75
CA ASP A 35 -10.35 6.29 -1.07
C ASP A 35 -11.26 5.41 -0.21
N ALA A 36 -11.41 5.74 1.09
CA ALA A 36 -12.29 5.01 2.01
C ALA A 36 -13.77 5.13 1.60
N GLU A 37 -14.23 6.32 1.23
CA GLU A 37 -15.58 6.56 0.71
C GLU A 37 -15.85 5.72 -0.55
N ARG A 38 -14.91 5.74 -1.52
CA ARG A 38 -15.02 4.95 -2.75
C ARG A 38 -15.15 3.45 -2.46
N LEU A 39 -14.45 2.95 -1.45
CA LEU A 39 -14.48 1.55 -1.03
C LEU A 39 -15.61 1.22 -0.05
N ARG A 40 -16.37 2.24 0.41
CA ARG A 40 -17.41 2.13 1.45
C ARG A 40 -16.89 1.46 2.72
N VAL A 41 -15.70 1.87 3.15
CA VAL A 41 -15.05 1.42 4.39
C VAL A 41 -14.78 2.62 5.29
N THR A 42 -14.46 2.38 6.55
CA THR A 42 -13.98 3.46 7.41
C THR A 42 -12.56 3.87 7.01
N GLU A 43 -12.23 5.15 7.21
CA GLU A 43 -10.86 5.65 7.00
C GLU A 43 -9.85 4.88 7.86
N VAL A 44 -10.25 4.54 9.10
CA VAL A 44 -9.45 3.81 10.07
C VAL A 44 -9.11 2.40 9.57
N ASP A 45 -10.09 1.70 8.98
CA ASP A 45 -9.89 0.35 8.47
C ASP A 45 -8.97 0.35 7.24
N LEU A 46 -9.19 1.26 6.29
CA LEU A 46 -8.33 1.39 5.12
C LEU A 46 -6.89 1.75 5.51
N LYS A 47 -6.72 2.66 6.48
CA LYS A 47 -5.42 3.00 7.05
C LYS A 47 -4.74 1.79 7.66
N ARG A 48 -5.43 1.08 8.55
CA ARG A 48 -4.92 -0.09 9.27
C ARG A 48 -4.41 -1.16 8.31
N VAL A 49 -5.20 -1.48 7.29
CA VAL A 49 -4.84 -2.51 6.29
C VAL A 49 -3.65 -2.06 5.45
N THR A 50 -3.63 -0.80 5.03
CA THR A 50 -2.51 -0.23 4.26
C THR A 50 -1.21 -0.27 5.06
N GLU A 51 -1.24 0.14 6.32
CA GLU A 51 -0.08 0.11 7.22
C GLU A 51 0.43 -1.32 7.46
N HIS A 52 -0.49 -2.26 7.65
CA HIS A 52 -0.12 -3.66 7.86
C HIS A 52 0.68 -4.23 6.69
N PHE A 53 0.18 -4.07 5.46
CA PHE A 53 0.89 -4.57 4.28
C PHE A 53 2.17 -3.78 3.99
N ALA A 54 2.18 -2.47 4.21
CA ALA A 54 3.39 -1.64 4.08
C ALA A 54 4.50 -2.09 5.03
N HIS A 55 4.14 -2.33 6.30
CA HIS A 55 5.04 -2.88 7.31
C HIS A 55 5.55 -4.27 6.91
N ALA A 56 4.65 -5.18 6.52
CA ALA A 56 5.03 -6.53 6.09
C ALA A 56 6.01 -6.52 4.92
N CYS A 57 5.81 -5.65 3.92
CA CYS A 57 6.73 -5.45 2.80
C CYS A 57 8.13 -5.03 3.28
N ALA A 58 8.21 -4.03 4.18
CA ALA A 58 9.49 -3.57 4.73
C ALA A 58 10.23 -4.68 5.48
N LYS A 59 9.53 -5.44 6.35
CA LYS A 59 10.11 -6.57 7.07
C LYS A 59 10.63 -7.65 6.13
N ARG A 60 9.86 -8.02 5.10
CA ARG A 60 10.26 -9.01 4.10
C ARG A 60 11.55 -8.59 3.39
N LEU A 61 11.64 -7.32 3.01
CA LEU A 61 12.81 -6.75 2.34
C LEU A 61 13.97 -6.48 3.30
N LYS A 62 13.82 -6.76 4.61
CA LYS A 62 14.80 -6.48 5.68
C LYS A 62 15.17 -5.00 5.74
N LEU A 63 14.17 -4.15 5.53
CA LEU A 63 14.26 -2.69 5.54
C LEU A 63 13.57 -2.14 6.79
N ASN A 64 14.05 -1.00 7.29
CA ASN A 64 13.63 -0.43 8.57
C ASN A 64 12.75 0.81 8.43
N ALA A 65 12.38 1.21 7.20
CA ALA A 65 11.47 2.31 7.00
C ALA A 65 10.62 2.14 5.74
N VAL A 66 9.36 2.55 5.81
CA VAL A 66 8.41 2.55 4.70
C VAL A 66 7.57 3.81 4.68
N ILE A 67 7.46 4.42 3.49
CA ILE A 67 6.66 5.62 3.26
C ILE A 67 5.46 5.25 2.38
N ILE A 68 4.26 5.34 2.93
CA ILE A 68 3.00 5.11 2.21
C ILE A 68 2.71 6.31 1.31
N LYS A 69 2.57 6.04 0.00
CA LYS A 69 2.33 7.02 -1.06
C LYS A 69 0.88 7.03 -1.54
N SER A 70 0.18 5.93 -1.35
CA SER A 70 -1.27 5.80 -1.53
C SER A 70 -1.80 4.64 -0.69
N SER A 71 -3.06 4.75 -0.28
CA SER A 71 -3.88 3.67 0.29
C SER A 71 -4.12 2.55 -0.72
N PHE A 72 -4.77 1.47 -0.30
CA PHE A 72 -5.38 0.55 -1.27
C PHE A 72 -6.45 1.25 -2.11
N HIS A 73 -6.32 1.12 -3.43
CA HIS A 73 -7.24 1.66 -4.44
C HIS A 73 -7.22 0.75 -5.67
N ASP A 74 -8.16 0.96 -6.60
CA ASP A 74 -8.38 0.11 -7.79
C ASP A 74 -8.17 0.89 -9.11
N THR A 75 -7.39 1.96 -9.07
CA THR A 75 -7.12 2.81 -10.22
C THR A 75 -5.65 3.16 -10.33
N THR A 76 -5.24 3.54 -11.54
CA THR A 76 -3.97 4.20 -11.79
C THR A 76 -4.24 5.47 -12.57
N THR A 77 -3.52 6.54 -12.23
CA THR A 77 -3.59 7.83 -12.93
C THR A 77 -2.36 8.02 -13.80
N ASN A 78 -2.55 8.25 -15.09
CA ASN A 78 -1.50 8.73 -15.96
C ASN A 78 -1.21 10.20 -15.65
N THR A 79 -0.09 10.48 -15.02
CA THR A 79 0.26 11.84 -14.57
C THR A 79 0.52 12.84 -15.69
N LYS A 80 0.69 12.37 -16.95
CA LYS A 80 0.86 13.27 -18.11
C LYS A 80 -0.48 13.73 -18.69
N THR A 81 -1.47 12.84 -18.69
CA THR A 81 -2.79 13.08 -19.30
C THR A 81 -3.91 13.30 -18.29
N ASN A 82 -3.64 13.06 -17.00
CA ASN A 82 -4.61 12.94 -15.92
C ASN A 82 -5.69 11.87 -16.16
N GLU A 83 -5.47 10.97 -17.11
CA GLU A 83 -6.38 9.88 -17.40
C GLU A 83 -6.34 8.86 -16.24
N VAL A 84 -7.51 8.54 -15.69
CA VAL A 84 -7.68 7.53 -14.64
C VAL A 84 -8.17 6.24 -15.29
N LYS A 85 -7.47 5.13 -15.05
CA LYS A 85 -7.84 3.79 -15.53
C LYS A 85 -8.05 2.86 -14.35
N THR A 86 -8.93 1.88 -14.52
CA THR A 86 -9.02 0.76 -13.59
C THR A 86 -7.71 -0.03 -13.60
N ASP A 87 -7.26 -0.43 -12.43
CA ASP A 87 -6.05 -1.22 -12.22
C ASP A 87 -6.33 -2.35 -11.21
N TRP A 88 -5.40 -3.28 -11.08
CA TRP A 88 -5.42 -4.24 -9.99
C TRP A 88 -5.34 -3.50 -8.66
N ARG A 89 -6.05 -4.02 -7.66
CA ARG A 89 -6.10 -3.41 -6.33
C ARG A 89 -4.73 -3.40 -5.69
N HIS A 90 -4.24 -2.21 -5.38
CA HIS A 90 -2.92 -2.06 -4.83
C HIS A 90 -2.79 -0.82 -3.96
N CYS A 91 -1.76 -0.81 -3.12
CA CYS A 91 -1.24 0.40 -2.51
C CYS A 91 0.19 0.65 -3.00
N THR A 92 0.64 1.90 -2.94
CA THR A 92 2.01 2.26 -3.32
C THR A 92 2.79 2.69 -2.09
N VAL A 93 3.99 2.13 -1.95
CA VAL A 93 4.94 2.49 -0.90
C VAL A 93 6.31 2.83 -1.46
N THR A 94 7.13 3.51 -0.67
CA THR A 94 8.57 3.65 -0.88
C THR A 94 9.29 3.03 0.31
N VAL A 95 10.17 2.07 0.06
CA VAL A 95 10.91 1.35 1.11
C VAL A 95 12.35 1.88 1.22
N ASN A 96 12.89 1.92 2.45
CA ASN A 96 14.20 2.50 2.75
C ASN A 96 15.04 1.63 3.69
N PRO A 97 16.38 1.61 3.55
CA PRO A 97 17.19 2.34 2.55
C PRO A 97 16.95 1.88 1.09
N GLY A 98 17.29 2.74 0.12
CA GLY A 98 17.20 2.44 -1.31
C GLY A 98 16.15 3.24 -2.08
N GLN A 99 15.11 3.77 -1.41
CA GLN A 99 14.04 4.56 -2.03
C GLN A 99 13.35 3.85 -3.21
N ASN A 100 13.33 2.51 -3.20
CA ASN A 100 12.61 1.74 -4.21
C ASN A 100 11.11 1.92 -4.01
N LYS A 101 10.38 2.08 -5.12
CA LYS A 101 8.92 2.08 -5.09
C LYS A 101 8.44 0.63 -5.10
N ALA A 102 7.45 0.30 -4.29
CA ALA A 102 6.76 -0.99 -4.37
C ALA A 102 5.25 -0.78 -4.54
N HIS A 103 4.65 -1.56 -5.42
CA HIS A 103 3.20 -1.72 -5.50
C HIS A 103 2.83 -3.03 -4.83
N LEU A 104 1.98 -2.99 -3.81
CA LEU A 104 1.52 -4.15 -3.07
C LEU A 104 0.13 -4.51 -3.57
N TYR A 105 -0.01 -5.65 -4.25
CA TYR A 105 -1.26 -6.12 -4.84
C TYR A 105 -1.96 -7.07 -3.90
N ILE A 106 -3.27 -6.91 -3.75
CA ILE A 106 -4.09 -7.76 -2.89
C ILE A 106 -5.29 -8.36 -3.64
N THR A 107 -5.73 -9.54 -3.21
CA THR A 107 -7.04 -10.12 -3.54
C THR A 107 -7.93 -10.22 -2.32
N GLY A 108 -9.17 -10.67 -2.52
CA GLY A 108 -10.15 -10.84 -1.44
C GLY A 108 -10.66 -9.53 -0.85
N MET A 109 -10.21 -8.39 -1.38
CA MET A 109 -10.81 -7.09 -1.09
C MET A 109 -12.19 -7.00 -1.75
N SER A 110 -13.20 -6.54 -1.02
CA SER A 110 -14.54 -6.24 -1.52
C SER A 110 -14.91 -4.78 -1.21
N ILE A 111 -16.18 -4.40 -1.39
CA ILE A 111 -16.70 -3.07 -1.03
C ILE A 111 -17.62 -3.25 0.17
N GLY A 112 -17.59 -2.30 1.12
CA GLY A 112 -18.43 -2.32 2.34
C GLY A 112 -17.68 -2.77 3.60
N ASP A 113 -18.41 -2.91 4.70
CA ASP A 113 -17.85 -3.12 6.06
C ASP A 113 -16.95 -4.36 6.21
N LYS A 114 -17.07 -5.34 5.29
CA LYS A 114 -16.26 -6.57 5.25
C LYS A 114 -15.22 -6.55 4.13
N ALA A 115 -14.92 -5.38 3.59
CA ALA A 115 -14.01 -5.20 2.46
C ALA A 115 -12.70 -5.96 2.65
N PHE A 116 -12.17 -6.04 3.87
CA PHE A 116 -10.85 -6.58 4.14
C PHE A 116 -10.82 -7.93 4.86
N ASP A 117 -11.96 -8.57 5.10
CA ASP A 117 -11.99 -9.83 5.88
C ASP A 117 -11.24 -10.98 5.20
N ASN A 118 -11.15 -10.95 3.87
CA ASN A 118 -10.41 -11.93 3.08
C ASN A 118 -9.21 -11.31 2.35
N ALA A 119 -8.81 -10.08 2.72
CA ALA A 119 -7.73 -9.39 2.03
C ALA A 119 -6.40 -10.11 2.23
N ASN A 120 -5.78 -10.51 1.13
CA ASN A 120 -4.51 -11.23 1.11
C ASN A 120 -3.58 -10.64 0.07
N LEU A 121 -2.29 -10.59 0.37
CA LEU A 121 -1.26 -10.20 -0.58
C LEU A 121 -1.15 -11.24 -1.69
N THR A 122 -1.31 -10.81 -2.94
CA THR A 122 -1.07 -11.66 -4.12
C THR A 122 0.27 -11.41 -4.76
N GLY A 123 0.82 -10.20 -4.64
CA GLY A 123 2.14 -9.91 -5.16
C GLY A 123 2.67 -8.56 -4.72
N GLU A 124 3.99 -8.42 -4.84
CA GLU A 124 4.70 -7.16 -4.61
C GLU A 124 5.58 -6.88 -5.83
N SER A 125 5.31 -5.78 -6.53
CA SER A 125 6.17 -5.29 -7.62
C SER A 125 7.11 -4.23 -7.07
N VAL A 126 8.37 -4.59 -6.84
CA VAL A 126 9.41 -3.66 -6.42
C VAL A 126 10.10 -3.10 -7.67
N LEU A 127 10.06 -1.79 -7.83
CA LEU A 127 10.66 -1.08 -8.96
C LEU A 127 12.04 -0.55 -8.58
N VAL A 128 13.01 -0.74 -9.47
CA VAL A 128 14.35 -0.16 -9.31
C VAL A 128 14.20 1.37 -9.29
N LYS A 129 14.84 2.01 -8.30
CA LYS A 129 14.80 3.47 -8.10
C LYS A 129 14.95 4.24 -9.41
N ASN A 130 14.08 5.22 -9.61
CA ASN A 130 14.03 6.11 -10.79
C ASN A 130 13.79 5.40 -12.13
N THR A 131 13.30 4.16 -12.10
CA THR A 131 12.88 3.43 -13.31
C THR A 131 11.46 2.90 -13.13
N ASN A 132 10.85 2.44 -14.23
CA ASN A 132 9.64 1.63 -14.20
C ASN A 132 9.97 0.14 -14.42
N ILE A 133 11.21 -0.27 -14.15
CA ILE A 133 11.67 -1.65 -14.32
C ILE A 133 11.47 -2.40 -13.01
N ARG A 134 10.72 -3.49 -13.08
CA ARG A 134 10.51 -4.42 -11.97
C ARG A 134 11.81 -5.18 -11.68
N ASP A 135 12.23 -5.18 -10.42
CA ASP A 135 13.35 -5.99 -9.94
C ASP A 135 12.87 -7.44 -9.70
N PRO A 136 13.32 -8.43 -10.49
CA PRO A 136 12.86 -9.81 -10.36
C PRO A 136 13.35 -10.50 -9.08
N ASN A 137 14.38 -9.98 -8.41
CA ASN A 137 14.92 -10.56 -7.18
C ASN A 137 14.23 -10.02 -5.93
N LEU A 138 13.63 -8.82 -6.02
CA LEU A 138 12.91 -8.20 -4.91
C LEU A 138 11.39 -8.37 -5.01
N SER A 139 10.86 -8.52 -6.23
CA SER A 139 9.44 -8.70 -6.51
C SER A 139 8.99 -10.14 -6.28
N ILE A 140 7.74 -10.32 -5.83
CA ILE A 140 7.18 -11.64 -5.52
C ILE A 140 5.72 -11.75 -5.97
N GLY A 141 5.24 -12.98 -6.11
CA GLY A 141 3.83 -13.30 -6.30
C GLY A 141 3.28 -13.03 -7.71
N THR A 142 1.96 -12.98 -7.81
CA THR A 142 1.24 -12.70 -9.05
C THR A 142 1.10 -11.20 -9.25
N LEU A 143 1.58 -10.71 -10.38
CA LEU A 143 1.66 -9.29 -10.67
C LEU A 143 0.93 -8.99 -11.98
N PRO A 144 0.34 -7.78 -12.15
CA PRO A 144 -0.23 -7.39 -13.41
C PRO A 144 0.85 -7.35 -14.51
N PRO A 145 0.45 -7.49 -15.79
CA PRO A 145 1.30 -7.16 -16.92
C PRO A 145 1.83 -5.73 -16.79
N MET A 146 3.08 -5.49 -17.20
CA MET A 146 3.64 -4.13 -17.27
C MET A 146 3.23 -3.43 -18.56
#